data_AF-A0A832T5V8-F1
#
_entry.id   AF-A0A832T5V8-F1
#
_cell.length_a   1.000
_cell.length_b   1.000
_cell.length_c   1.000
_cell.angle_alpha   90.00
_cell.angle_beta   90.00
_cell.angle_gamma   90.00
#
_symmetry.space_group_name_H-M   'P 1'
#
loop_
_entity.id
_entity.type
_entity.pdbx_description
1 polymer ?
#
loop_
_entity_poly.entity_id
_entity_poly.type
_entity_poly.pdbx_seq_one_letter_code
_entity_poly.pdbx_strand_id
1 'polypeptide(L)'
;MYLTKEEEKILDGEYGEVLRRCMNLLVSLGDIYGADKLIPISSAQISGVSYKTIKDIGLEFLEDFAKEDVKVKVYATLNPAGMDLDIWRELGIDEKFAKKQLRIIEAFKKMEVEISCT
;
A
#
# COMPACT_ATOMS: atom_id res chain seq x y z
N MET A 1 -12.18 -19.80 5.04
CA MET A 1 -11.29 -19.12 6.01
C MET A 1 -11.96 -18.91 7.37
N TYR A 2 -11.23 -19.05 8.48
CA TYR A 2 -11.63 -18.67 9.84
C TYR A 2 -11.06 -17.28 10.17
N LEU A 3 -11.94 -16.30 10.33
CA LEU A 3 -11.58 -14.93 10.66
C LEU A 3 -11.79 -14.66 12.16
N THR A 4 -10.99 -13.75 12.69
CA THR A 4 -11.23 -13.13 13.99
C THR A 4 -12.37 -12.11 13.89
N LYS A 5 -12.96 -11.73 15.03
CA LYS A 5 -14.02 -10.71 15.07
C LYS A 5 -13.61 -9.37 14.46
N GLU A 6 -12.34 -8.99 14.57
CA GLU A 6 -11.84 -7.75 13.97
C GLU A 6 -11.75 -7.88 12.44
N GLU A 7 -11.25 -9.02 11.94
CA GLU A 7 -11.17 -9.29 10.51
C GLU A 7 -12.56 -9.39 9.84
N GLU A 8 -13.54 -9.98 10.54
CA GLU A 8 -14.95 -10.00 10.11
C GLU A 8 -15.50 -8.58 9.96
N LYS A 9 -15.29 -7.72 10.96
CA LYS A 9 -15.71 -6.32 10.90
C LYS A 9 -15.03 -5.53 9.77
N ILE A 10 -13.77 -5.82 9.47
CA ILE A 10 -13.08 -5.23 8.31
C ILE A 10 -13.76 -5.71 7.02
N LEU A 11 -14.04 -7.01 6.89
CA LEU A 11 -14.72 -7.58 5.73
C LEU A 11 -16.14 -7.04 5.53
N ASP A 12 -16.83 -6.72 6.63
CA ASP A 12 -18.17 -6.11 6.62
C ASP A 12 -18.14 -4.59 6.34
N GLY A 13 -16.94 -3.99 6.31
CA GLY A 13 -16.74 -2.59 5.97
C GLY A 13 -16.87 -1.61 7.12
N GLU A 14 -16.89 -2.08 8.38
CA GLU A 14 -16.97 -1.19 9.55
C GLU A 14 -15.76 -0.24 9.67
N TYR A 15 -14.64 -0.56 9.01
CA TYR A 15 -13.39 0.21 9.04
C TYR A 15 -13.09 0.94 7.73
N GLY A 16 -14.07 1.11 6.84
CA GLY A 16 -13.89 1.81 5.56
C GLY A 16 -13.80 0.87 4.36
N GLU A 17 -14.02 1.45 3.19
CA GLU A 17 -14.18 0.71 1.93
C GLU A 17 -12.85 0.17 1.43
N VAL A 18 -11.76 0.92 1.60
CA VAL A 18 -10.43 0.46 1.17
C VAL A 18 -10.00 -0.79 1.95
N LEU A 19 -10.18 -0.79 3.27
CA LEU A 19 -9.84 -1.96 4.10
C LEU A 19 -10.76 -3.15 3.81
N ARG A 20 -12.06 -2.90 3.56
CA ARG A 20 -13.00 -3.93 3.11
C ARG A 20 -12.53 -4.62 1.84
N ARG A 21 -12.13 -3.84 0.83
CA ARG A 21 -11.60 -4.35 -0.45
C ARG A 21 -10.34 -5.17 -0.26
N CYS A 22 -9.42 -4.73 0.60
CA CYS A 22 -8.20 -5.48 0.92
C CYS A 22 -8.49 -6.81 1.63
N MET A 23 -9.37 -6.80 2.64
CA MET A 23 -9.74 -8.01 3.37
C MET A 23 -10.48 -9.00 2.47
N ASN A 24 -11.39 -8.52 1.61
CA ASN A 24 -12.07 -9.36 0.63
C ASN A 24 -11.08 -10.07 -0.32
N LEU A 25 -10.03 -9.36 -0.78
CA LEU A 25 -8.97 -9.97 -1.58
C LEU A 25 -8.23 -11.08 -0.81
N LEU A 26 -7.83 -10.81 0.44
CA LEU A 26 -7.13 -11.80 1.28
C LEU A 26 -7.99 -13.04 1.55
N VAL A 27 -9.27 -12.85 1.88
CA VAL A 27 -10.23 -13.94 2.10
C VAL A 27 -10.44 -14.76 0.83
N SER A 28 -10.63 -14.08 -0.31
CA SER A 28 -10.81 -14.75 -1.60
C SER A 28 -9.59 -15.60 -1.98
N LEU A 29 -8.37 -15.07 -1.79
CA LEU A 29 -7.14 -15.83 -1.99
C LEU A 29 -7.06 -17.01 -1.01
N GLY A 30 -7.39 -16.80 0.26
CA GLY A 30 -7.44 -17.85 1.26
C GLY A 30 -8.39 -18.98 0.87
N ASP A 31 -9.59 -18.66 0.42
CA ASP A 31 -10.56 -19.67 -0.02
C ASP A 31 -10.11 -20.41 -1.29
N ILE A 32 -9.49 -19.71 -2.25
CA ILE A 32 -8.93 -20.34 -3.47
C ILE A 32 -7.82 -21.33 -3.13
N TYR A 33 -6.95 -20.98 -2.19
CA TYR A 33 -5.80 -21.82 -1.81
C TYR A 33 -6.10 -22.80 -0.66
N GLY A 34 -7.33 -22.81 -0.13
CA GLY A 34 -7.71 -23.66 1.00
C GLY A 34 -6.99 -23.30 2.30
N ALA A 35 -6.71 -22.02 2.53
CA ALA A 35 -6.10 -21.52 3.75
C ALA A 35 -7.12 -21.47 4.90
N ASP A 36 -6.72 -21.98 6.06
CA ASP A 36 -7.58 -22.01 7.24
C ASP A 36 -7.73 -20.62 7.86
N LYS A 37 -6.68 -19.80 7.92
CA LYS A 37 -6.67 -18.49 8.63
C LYS A 37 -5.58 -17.56 8.13
N LEU A 38 -5.71 -16.27 8.44
CA LEU A 38 -4.64 -15.29 8.30
C LEU A 38 -3.58 -15.49 9.40
N ILE A 39 -2.33 -15.16 9.08
CA ILE A 39 -1.20 -15.20 10.03
C ILE A 39 -0.76 -13.77 10.31
N PRO A 40 -0.74 -13.33 11.58
CA PRO A 40 -0.28 -11.99 11.92
C PRO A 40 1.22 -11.87 11.66
N ILE A 41 1.61 -10.73 11.09
CA ILE A 41 3.02 -10.35 10.86
C ILE A 41 3.42 -9.27 11.87
N SER A 42 4.72 -9.10 12.09
CA SER A 42 5.28 -8.03 12.94
C SER A 42 5.87 -6.87 12.15
N SER A 43 6.18 -7.07 10.86
CA SER A 43 6.71 -6.05 9.95
C SER A 43 6.52 -6.45 8.49
N ALA A 44 6.63 -5.50 7.58
CA ALA A 44 6.60 -5.72 6.14
C ALA A 44 7.52 -4.75 5.37
N GLN A 45 8.06 -5.19 4.23
CA GLN A 45 8.65 -4.31 3.23
C GLN A 45 7.71 -4.23 2.03
N ILE A 46 7.20 -3.04 1.72
CA ILE A 46 6.20 -2.83 0.69
C ILE A 46 6.88 -2.72 -0.67
N SER A 47 6.50 -3.63 -1.57
CA SER A 47 6.88 -3.61 -2.98
C SER A 47 5.89 -2.78 -3.82
N GLY A 48 6.27 -2.47 -5.07
CA GLY A 48 5.38 -1.70 -5.96
C GLY A 48 5.38 -0.19 -5.66
N VAL A 49 6.52 0.38 -5.31
CA VAL A 49 6.66 1.82 -4.99
C VAL A 49 6.87 2.67 -6.24
N SER A 50 7.34 2.06 -7.34
CA SER A 50 7.65 2.78 -8.57
C SER A 50 6.40 3.14 -9.37
N TYR A 51 6.25 4.40 -9.76
CA TYR A 51 5.23 4.82 -10.72
C TYR A 51 5.37 4.08 -12.07
N LYS A 52 6.57 3.61 -12.42
CA LYS A 52 6.80 2.80 -13.61
C LYS A 52 6.03 1.48 -13.57
N THR A 53 5.87 0.88 -12.39
CA THR A 53 5.21 -0.41 -12.22
C THR A 53 3.71 -0.26 -11.94
N ILE A 54 3.33 0.66 -11.04
CA ILE A 54 1.95 0.73 -10.56
C ILE A 54 1.06 1.68 -11.38
N LYS A 55 1.67 2.60 -12.14
CA LYS A 55 0.98 3.55 -13.03
C LYS A 55 -0.11 4.34 -12.30
N ASP A 56 -1.04 4.91 -13.07
CA ASP A 56 -2.10 5.78 -12.54
C ASP A 56 -3.07 5.00 -11.64
N ILE A 57 -3.41 3.77 -12.01
CA ILE A 57 -4.32 2.93 -11.22
C ILE A 57 -3.78 2.66 -9.82
N GLY A 58 -2.49 2.33 -9.71
CA GLY A 58 -1.88 2.10 -8.40
C GLY A 58 -1.67 3.39 -7.60
N LEU A 59 -1.37 4.51 -8.25
CA LEU A 59 -1.32 5.81 -7.58
C LEU A 59 -2.70 6.19 -7.01
N GLU A 60 -3.75 6.09 -7.81
CA GLU A 60 -5.14 6.35 -7.36
C GLU A 60 -5.53 5.44 -6.20
N PHE A 61 -5.17 4.14 -6.30
CA PHE A 61 -5.42 3.19 -5.23
C PHE A 61 -4.74 3.60 -3.92
N LEU A 62 -3.45 3.99 -3.95
CA LEU A 62 -2.73 4.46 -2.76
C LEU A 62 -3.31 5.76 -2.20
N GLU A 63 -3.76 6.66 -3.08
CA GLU A 63 -4.42 7.90 -2.66
C GLU A 63 -5.76 7.64 -1.97
N ASP A 64 -6.47 6.56 -2.30
CA ASP A 64 -7.70 6.19 -1.59
C ASP A 64 -7.44 5.78 -0.14
N PHE A 65 -6.36 5.03 0.15
CA PHE A 65 -5.95 4.75 1.54
C PHE A 65 -5.69 6.05 2.30
N ALA A 66 -4.94 6.97 1.69
CA ALA A 66 -4.60 8.25 2.30
C ALA A 66 -5.82 9.16 2.52
N LYS A 67 -6.86 9.07 1.66
CA LYS A 67 -8.13 9.79 1.83
C LYS A 67 -8.97 9.23 2.96
N GLU A 68 -8.95 7.91 3.16
CA GLU A 68 -9.67 7.22 4.23
C GLU A 68 -8.90 7.20 5.57
N ASP A 69 -7.79 7.94 5.68
CA ASP A 69 -6.91 8.00 6.87
C ASP A 69 -6.44 6.61 7.35
N VAL A 70 -6.24 5.69 6.40
CA VAL A 70 -5.76 4.34 6.68
C VAL A 70 -4.27 4.39 6.98
N LYS A 71 -3.86 3.75 8.07
CA LYS A 71 -2.45 3.67 8.51
C LYS A 71 -2.01 2.22 8.63
N VAL A 72 -0.71 1.99 8.44
CA VAL A 72 -0.14 0.66 8.69
C VAL A 72 -0.28 0.26 10.16
N LYS A 73 -0.53 -1.03 10.40
CA LYS A 73 -0.69 -1.59 11.76
C LYS A 73 0.61 -2.17 12.32
N VAL A 74 1.61 -2.33 11.47
CA VAL A 74 2.92 -2.90 11.79
C VAL A 74 4.00 -2.02 11.18
N TYR A 75 5.22 -2.16 11.67
CA TYR A 75 6.37 -1.47 11.09
C TYR A 75 6.50 -1.82 9.59
N ALA A 76 6.47 -0.80 8.74
CA ALA A 76 6.49 -0.97 7.30
C ALA A 76 7.53 -0.04 6.65
N THR A 77 8.32 -0.60 5.73
CA THR A 77 9.33 0.13 4.94
C THR A 77 9.01 0.05 3.45
N LEU A 78 9.74 0.80 2.62
CA LEU A 78 9.53 0.85 1.18
C LEU A 78 10.71 0.26 0.40
N ASN A 79 10.40 -0.48 -0.66
CA ASN A 79 11.35 -0.73 -1.75
C ASN A 79 11.77 0.59 -2.42
N PRO A 80 12.87 0.58 -3.21
CA PRO A 80 13.29 1.76 -3.96
C PRO A 80 12.18 2.37 -4.81
N ALA A 81 12.11 3.69 -4.79
CA ALA A 81 11.23 4.46 -5.67
C ALA A 81 11.67 4.33 -7.14
N GLY A 82 10.80 4.75 -8.05
CA GLY A 82 11.11 4.74 -9.49
C GLY A 82 12.18 5.75 -9.94
N MET A 83 12.71 6.55 -9.02
CA MET A 83 13.75 7.56 -9.23
C MET A 83 14.39 7.91 -7.89
N ASP A 84 15.53 8.60 -7.94
CA ASP A 84 16.09 9.30 -6.78
C ASP A 84 15.14 10.43 -6.32
N LEU A 85 14.82 10.52 -5.03
CA LEU A 85 13.83 11.50 -4.55
C LEU A 85 14.36 12.93 -4.46
N ASP A 86 15.68 13.10 -4.36
CA ASP A 86 16.34 14.38 -4.08
C ASP A 86 16.94 14.99 -5.36
N ILE A 87 17.65 14.19 -6.16
CA ILE A 87 18.42 14.67 -7.32
C ILE A 87 17.82 14.27 -8.67
N TRP A 88 16.56 13.82 -8.73
CA TRP A 88 15.93 13.40 -10.00
C TRP A 88 16.00 14.46 -11.12
N ARG A 89 16.01 15.76 -10.78
CA ARG A 89 16.16 16.83 -11.77
C ARG A 89 17.54 16.83 -12.42
N GLU A 90 18.59 16.63 -11.63
CA GLU A 90 19.98 16.57 -12.11
C GLU A 90 20.22 15.32 -12.96
N LEU A 91 19.53 14.23 -12.61
CA LEU A 91 19.52 12.99 -13.37
C LEU A 91 18.65 13.05 -14.65
N GLY A 92 18.02 14.18 -14.93
CA GLY A 92 17.22 14.39 -16.15
C GLY A 92 15.92 13.58 -16.20
N ILE A 93 15.35 13.23 -15.04
CA ILE A 93 14.06 12.51 -14.98
C ILE A 93 12.92 13.42 -15.43
N ASP A 94 12.02 12.88 -16.26
CA ASP A 94 10.84 13.59 -16.75
C ASP A 94 9.97 14.11 -15.59
N GLU A 95 9.60 15.40 -15.66
CA GLU A 95 8.88 16.07 -14.59
C GLU A 95 7.48 15.48 -14.34
N LYS A 96 6.79 14.98 -15.38
CA LYS A 96 5.47 14.36 -15.21
C LYS A 96 5.59 13.03 -14.47
N PHE A 97 6.61 12.23 -14.81
CA PHE A 97 6.94 11.03 -14.07
C PHE A 97 7.26 11.36 -12.61
N ALA A 98 8.14 12.33 -12.38
CA ALA A 98 8.59 12.70 -11.04
C ALA A 98 7.44 13.18 -10.14
N LYS A 99 6.55 14.03 -10.66
CA LYS A 99 5.36 14.48 -9.93
C LYS A 99 4.47 13.33 -9.48
N LYS A 100 4.26 12.33 -10.34
CA LYS A 100 3.44 11.15 -9.98
C LYS A 100 4.17 10.24 -8.99
N GLN A 101 5.48 10.04 -9.14
CA GLN A 101 6.28 9.31 -8.17
C GLN A 101 6.27 9.97 -6.78
N LEU A 102 6.37 11.29 -6.71
CA LEU A 102 6.32 12.02 -5.43
C LEU A 102 4.94 11.92 -4.77
N ARG A 103 3.85 11.89 -5.53
CA ARG A 103 2.50 11.64 -4.99
C ARG A 103 2.37 10.24 -4.36
N ILE A 104 3.01 9.22 -4.95
CA ILE A 104 3.08 7.88 -4.34
C ILE A 104 3.77 7.95 -2.97
N ILE A 105 4.93 8.64 -2.90
CA ILE A 105 5.67 8.79 -1.64
C ILE A 105 4.84 9.55 -0.61
N GLU A 106 4.12 10.60 -1.02
CA GLU A 106 3.24 11.35 -0.13
C GLU A 106 2.07 10.51 0.40
N ALA A 107 1.47 9.65 -0.43
CA ALA A 107 0.46 8.69 0.02
C ALA A 107 1.04 7.73 1.08
N PHE A 108 2.22 7.17 0.85
CA PHE A 108 2.89 6.31 1.84
C PHE A 108 3.22 7.04 3.15
N LYS A 109 3.65 8.30 3.10
CA LYS A 109 3.89 9.12 4.30
C LYS A 109 2.63 9.29 5.13
N LYS A 110 1.48 9.58 4.48
CA LYS A 110 0.19 9.72 5.17
C LYS A 110 -0.28 8.42 5.84
N MET A 111 0.09 7.28 5.28
CA MET A 111 -0.19 5.96 5.87
C MET A 111 0.80 5.56 6.99
N GLU A 112 1.71 6.46 7.39
CA GLU A 112 2.76 6.24 8.41
C GLU A 112 3.76 5.13 8.06
N VAL A 113 4.05 4.96 6.76
CA VAL A 113 5.10 4.06 6.29
C VAL A 113 6.46 4.75 6.34
N GLU A 114 7.50 4.02 6.78
CA GLU A 114 8.87 4.52 6.71
C GLU A 114 9.36 4.59 5.26
N ILE A 115 9.73 5.80 4.84
CA ILE A 115 10.24 6.08 3.49
C ILE A 115 11.73 5.74 3.42
N SER A 116 12.07 4.46 3.55
CA SER A 116 13.45 3.98 3.44
C SER A 116 13.94 4.03 2.00
N CYS A 117 13.09 3.61 1.05
CA CYS A 117 13.42 3.50 -0.38
C CYS A 117 14.74 2.77 -0.64
N THR A 118 14.99 1.71 0.14
CA THR A 118 16.18 0.84 0.11
C THR A 118 15.88 -0.53 -0.46
#